data_AF-A0A4Q5VGC9-F1
#
_entry.id   AF-A0A4Q5VGC9-F1
#
_cell.length_a   1.000
_cell.length_b   1.000
_cell.length_c   1.000
_cell.angle_alpha   90.00
_cell.angle_beta   90.00
_cell.angle_gamma   90.00
#
_symmetry.space_group_name_H-M   'P 1'
#
loop_
_entity.id
_entity.type
_entity.pdbx_description
1 polymer ?
#
loop_
_entity_poly.entity_id
_entity_poly.type
_entity_poly.pdbx_seq_one_letter_code
_entity_poly.pdbx_strand_id
1 'polypeptide(L)'
;MPYPKLKSDDILGSREISFTDRKDLSHPLLMRLCMDFDLTVLQVQRRAFSHISKRFLPTSNAFVLASRDYRHSGLVFSPWFDSLTDLELFAKKYHVDILHDHVFGGINLSHLR
;
A
#
# COMPACT_ATOMS: atom_id res chain seq x y z
N MET A 1 -2.53 -7.63 10.58
CA MET A 1 -1.28 -7.01 11.07
C MET A 1 -1.36 -5.49 10.97
N PRO A 2 -1.12 -4.73 12.06
CA PRO A 2 -1.21 -3.28 12.00
C PRO A 2 0.04 -2.68 11.32
N TYR A 3 -0.15 -2.12 10.13
CA TYR A 3 0.86 -1.29 9.46
C TYR A 3 0.61 0.19 9.75
N PRO A 4 1.67 1.02 9.75
CA PRO A 4 1.51 2.46 9.92
C PRO A 4 0.59 3.01 8.83
N LYS A 5 -0.41 3.79 9.23
CA LYS A 5 -1.32 4.47 8.30
C LYS A 5 -0.54 5.46 7.42
N LEU A 6 -1.03 5.66 6.20
CA LEU A 6 -0.51 6.71 5.32
C LEU A 6 -0.73 8.09 5.94
N LYS A 7 0.30 8.92 5.90
CA LYS A 7 0.19 10.34 6.26
C LYS A 7 -0.28 11.14 5.05
N SER A 8 -0.77 12.35 5.28
CA SER A 8 -1.22 13.25 4.20
C SER A 8 -0.12 13.49 3.15
N ASP A 9 1.13 13.63 3.58
CA ASP A 9 2.27 13.79 2.68
C ASP A 9 2.52 12.57 1.80
N ASP A 10 2.31 11.37 2.34
CA ASP A 10 2.47 10.10 1.62
C ASP A 10 1.39 9.98 0.54
N ILE A 11 0.14 10.34 0.88
CA ILE A 11 -1.00 10.33 -0.03
C ILE A 11 -0.77 11.33 -1.18
N LEU A 12 -0.32 12.55 -0.87
CA LEU A 12 -0.03 13.59 -1.86
C LEU A 12 1.10 13.19 -2.82
N GLY A 13 2.10 12.46 -2.32
CA GLY A 13 3.23 11.94 -3.11
C GLY A 13 3.02 10.54 -3.68
N SER A 14 1.79 10.02 -3.68
CA SER A 14 1.50 8.65 -4.12
C SER A 14 0.90 8.59 -5.53
N ARG A 15 1.14 7.47 -6.20
CA ARG A 15 0.53 7.10 -7.48
C ARG A 15 -0.05 5.69 -7.37
N GLU A 16 -1.26 5.50 -7.86
CA GLU A 16 -1.85 4.17 -8.01
C GLU A 16 -1.20 3.42 -9.19
N ILE A 17 -0.86 2.15 -8.95
CA ILE A 17 -0.38 1.23 -9.97
C ILE A 17 -1.57 0.48 -10.55
N SER A 18 -1.81 0.66 -11.85
CA SER A 18 -2.87 -0.01 -12.59
C SER A 18 -2.33 -1.24 -13.28
N PHE A 19 -2.98 -2.39 -13.07
CA PHE A 19 -2.65 -3.67 -13.72
C PHE A 19 -3.52 -3.92 -14.96
N THR A 20 -3.70 -2.90 -15.80
CA THR A 20 -4.63 -2.93 -16.95
C THR A 20 -4.02 -3.48 -18.23
N ASP A 21 -2.69 -3.47 -18.36
CA ASP A 21 -2.03 -3.85 -19.61
C ASP A 21 -1.51 -5.29 -19.58
N ARG A 22 -1.59 -5.99 -20.72
CA ARG A 22 -1.18 -7.41 -20.82
C ARG A 22 0.32 -7.62 -20.57
N LYS A 23 1.13 -6.56 -20.57
CA LYS A 23 2.56 -6.62 -20.19
C LYS A 23 2.79 -6.60 -18.67
N ASP A 24 1.81 -6.19 -17.87
CA ASP A 24 1.88 -6.15 -16.40
C ASP A 24 1.49 -7.48 -15.73
N LEU A 25 1.39 -8.56 -16.51
CA LEU A 25 1.15 -9.94 -16.07
C LEU A 25 2.27 -10.52 -15.16
N SER A 26 3.32 -9.76 -14.85
CA SER A 26 4.41 -10.19 -13.96
C SER A 26 3.97 -10.33 -12.49
N HIS A 27 2.85 -9.72 -12.10
CA HIS A 27 2.35 -9.70 -10.72
C HIS A 27 0.89 -10.15 -10.62
N PRO A 28 0.60 -11.43 -10.94
CA PRO A 28 -0.78 -11.92 -11.06
C PRO A 28 -1.54 -11.91 -9.74
N LEU A 29 -0.87 -12.07 -8.59
CA LEU A 29 -1.56 -12.04 -7.30
C LEU A 29 -1.94 -10.62 -6.90
N LEU A 30 -1.03 -9.65 -7.03
CA LEU A 30 -1.36 -8.25 -6.78
C LEU A 30 -2.49 -7.77 -7.70
N MET A 31 -2.47 -8.16 -8.98
CA MET A 31 -3.55 -7.87 -9.91
C MET A 31 -4.90 -8.40 -9.40
N ARG A 32 -4.96 -9.68 -9.00
CA ARG A 32 -6.18 -10.28 -8.43
C ARG A 32 -6.63 -9.58 -7.16
N LEU A 33 -5.71 -9.31 -6.24
CA LEU A 33 -6.02 -8.59 -5.01
C LEU A 33 -6.64 -7.21 -5.29
N CYS A 34 -6.13 -6.48 -6.28
CA CYS A 34 -6.65 -5.16 -6.64
C CYS A 34 -7.98 -5.21 -7.42
N MET A 35 -8.21 -6.25 -8.22
CA MET A 35 -9.44 -6.42 -8.99
C MET A 35 -10.59 -6.97 -8.15
N ASP A 36 -10.30 -7.94 -7.28
CA ASP A 36 -11.32 -8.74 -6.61
C ASP A 36 -11.68 -8.22 -5.19
N PHE A 37 -10.79 -7.47 -4.54
CA PHE A 37 -10.91 -7.17 -3.10
C PHE A 37 -10.78 -5.67 -2.73
N ASP A 38 -11.11 -4.74 -3.63
CA ASP A 38 -11.02 -3.29 -3.37
C ASP A 38 -9.69 -2.86 -2.71
N LEU A 39 -8.61 -3.51 -3.10
CA LEU A 39 -7.25 -3.13 -2.74
C LEU A 39 -6.63 -2.34 -3.88
N THR A 40 -5.59 -1.57 -3.56
CA THR A 40 -4.80 -0.86 -4.56
C THR A 40 -3.32 -0.90 -4.19
N VAL A 41 -2.47 -0.99 -5.20
CA VAL A 41 -1.03 -0.85 -5.00
C VAL A 41 -0.66 0.60 -5.21
N LEU A 42 -0.02 1.21 -4.21
CA LEU A 42 0.47 2.57 -4.27
C LEU A 42 1.98 2.57 -4.41
N GLN A 43 2.47 3.35 -5.36
CA GLN A 43 3.84 3.83 -5.37
C GLN A 43 3.91 5.14 -4.60
N VAL A 44 4.55 5.11 -3.43
CA VAL A 44 4.70 6.24 -2.52
C VAL A 44 6.10 6.80 -2.62
N GLN A 45 6.23 8.11 -2.80
CA GLN A 45 7.52 8.79 -2.76
C GLN A 45 7.99 8.95 -1.31
N ARG A 46 9.03 8.21 -0.90
CA ARG A 46 9.64 8.41 0.42
C ARG A 46 10.30 9.78 0.48
N ARG A 47 10.26 10.39 1.66
CA ARG A 47 10.89 11.68 1.94
C ARG A 47 11.78 11.56 3.16
N ALA A 48 12.96 12.18 3.09
CA ALA A 48 13.87 12.30 4.22
C ALA A 48 14.12 13.78 4.53
N PHE A 49 14.26 14.11 5.81
CA PHE A 49 14.58 15.48 6.21
C PHE A 49 16.04 15.79 5.90
N SER A 50 16.29 16.80 5.06
CA SER A 50 17.63 17.28 4.77
C SER A 50 18.02 18.34 5.80
N HIS A 51 19.03 18.04 6.62
CA HIS A 51 19.59 19.01 7.57
C HIS A 51 20.28 20.20 6.89
N ILE A 52 20.75 20.03 5.65
CA ILE A 52 21.41 21.08 4.87
C ILE A 52 20.38 22.10 4.36
N SER A 53 19.32 21.61 3.72
CA SER A 53 18.30 22.47 3.11
C SER A 53 17.10 22.76 4.02
N LYS A 54 17.09 22.21 5.24
CA LYS A 54 16.01 22.31 6.25
C LYS A 54 14.62 21.98 5.69
N ARG A 55 14.55 21.03 4.75
CA ARG A 55 13.30 20.60 4.09
C ARG A 55 13.29 19.10 3.84
N PHE A 56 12.10 18.55 3.70
CA PHE A 56 11.92 17.17 3.24
C PHE A 56 12.26 17.07 1.75
N LEU A 57 13.20 16.19 1.42
CA LEU A 57 13.59 15.89 0.06
C LEU A 57 13.07 14.51 -0.33
N PRO A 58 12.60 14.34 -1.59
CA PRO A 58 12.27 13.02 -2.09
C PRO A 58 13.51 12.14 -2.16
N THR A 59 13.39 10.88 -1.74
CA THR A 59 14.49 9.90 -1.77
C THR A 59 14.19 8.83 -2.80
N SER A 60 13.65 7.70 -2.39
CA SER A 60 13.28 6.57 -3.25
C SER A 60 11.77 6.38 -3.29
N ASN A 61 11.29 5.71 -4.33
CA ASN A 61 9.91 5.25 -4.37
C ASN A 61 9.80 3.95 -3.59
N ALA A 62 8.63 3.72 -2.99
CA ALA A 62 8.28 2.48 -2.33
C ALA A 62 6.89 2.02 -2.78
N PHE A 63 6.62 0.74 -2.66
CA PHE A 63 5.37 0.11 -3.02
C PHE A 63 4.69 -0.45 -1.78
N VAL A 64 3.40 -0.18 -1.65
CA VAL A 64 2.55 -0.67 -0.56
C VAL A 64 1.21 -1.14 -1.11
N LEU A 65 0.62 -2.14 -0.45
CA LEU A 65 -0.76 -2.55 -0.67
C LEU A 65 -1.66 -1.80 0.31
N ALA A 66 -2.64 -1.07 -0.20
CA ALA A 66 -3.54 -0.24 0.58
C ALA A 66 -5.00 -0.53 0.25
N SER A 67 -5.92 -0.05 1.10
CA SER A 67 -7.34 -0.03 0.76
C SER A 67 -7.59 0.89 -0.43
N ARG A 68 -8.57 0.60 -1.30
CA ARG A 68 -8.99 1.54 -2.35
C ARG A 68 -9.45 2.89 -1.79
N ASP A 69 -9.96 2.91 -0.56
CA ASP A 69 -10.30 4.14 0.17
C ASP A 69 -9.12 4.70 1.00
N TYR A 70 -7.87 4.50 0.57
CA TYR A 70 -6.68 4.94 1.31
C TYR A 70 -6.63 6.45 1.56
N ARG A 71 -7.30 7.26 0.74
CA ARG A 71 -7.33 8.74 0.88
C ARG A 71 -8.06 9.20 2.13
N HIS A 72 -9.09 8.48 2.56
CA HIS A 72 -9.84 8.78 3.78
C HIS A 72 -9.41 7.90 4.95
N SER A 73 -9.19 6.59 4.69
CA SER A 73 -8.89 5.61 5.74
C SER A 73 -7.42 5.58 6.15
N GLY A 74 -6.51 5.90 5.23
CA GLY A 74 -5.06 5.71 5.39
C GLY A 74 -4.63 4.26 5.62
N LEU A 75 -5.52 3.28 5.39
CA LEU A 75 -5.27 1.87 5.73
C LEU A 75 -4.32 1.19 4.74
N VAL A 76 -3.34 0.48 5.31
CA VAL A 76 -2.28 -0.23 4.59
C VAL A 76 -2.23 -1.68 5.09
N PHE A 77 -2.01 -2.61 4.17
CA PHE A 77 -2.00 -4.07 4.40
C PHE A 77 -0.64 -4.71 4.12
N SER A 78 0.40 -3.91 3.90
CA SER A 78 1.77 -4.40 3.72
C SER A 78 2.82 -3.45 4.32
N PRO A 79 4.05 -3.95 4.56
CA PRO A 79 5.23 -3.11 4.67
C PRO A 79 5.48 -2.30 3.39
N TRP A 80 6.42 -1.35 3.50
CA TRP A 80 6.90 -0.56 2.37
C TRP A 80 8.03 -1.29 1.67
N PHE A 81 7.82 -1.70 0.43
CA PHE A 81 8.81 -2.43 -0.38
C PHE A 81 9.48 -1.54 -1.41
N ASP A 82 10.72 -1.84 -1.79
CA ASP A 82 11.43 -1.05 -2.80
C ASP A 82 11.06 -1.46 -4.24
N SER A 83 10.50 -2.67 -4.42
CA SER A 83 10.05 -3.19 -5.71
C SER A 83 8.66 -3.81 -5.64
N LEU A 84 7.95 -3.82 -6.78
CA LEU A 84 6.68 -4.56 -6.93
C LEU A 84 6.87 -6.06 -6.76
N THR A 85 8.05 -6.59 -7.11
CA THR A 85 8.38 -8.01 -6.96
C THR A 85 8.40 -8.42 -5.49
N ASP A 86 9.01 -7.62 -4.62
CA ASP A 86 9.05 -7.91 -3.18
C ASP A 86 7.66 -7.82 -2.56
N LEU A 87 6.84 -6.86 -3.01
CA LEU A 87 5.45 -6.75 -2.60
C LEU A 87 4.61 -7.95 -3.06
N GLU A 88 4.82 -8.45 -4.28
CA GLU A 88 4.16 -9.67 -4.80
C GLU A 88 4.58 -10.91 -3.99
N LEU A 89 5.87 -11.04 -3.65
CA LEU A 89 6.34 -12.14 -2.79
C LEU A 89 5.72 -12.09 -1.39
N PHE A 90 5.60 -10.90 -0.83
CA PHE A 90 4.90 -10.69 0.44
C PHE A 90 3.42 -11.07 0.34
N ALA A 91 2.73 -10.60 -0.70
CA ALA A 91 1.34 -10.94 -0.95
C ALA A 91 1.15 -12.46 -1.09
N LYS A 92 2.05 -13.15 -1.79
CA LYS A 92 1.99 -14.62 -1.94
C LYS A 92 2.03 -15.32 -0.58
N LYS A 93 2.91 -14.85 0.32
CA LYS A 93 3.09 -15.45 1.64
C LYS A 93 1.93 -15.14 2.60
N TYR A 94 1.35 -13.94 2.51
CA TYR A 94 0.40 -13.43 3.52
C TYR A 94 -0.99 -13.08 2.97
N HIS A 95 -1.36 -13.56 1.77
CA HIS A 95 -2.64 -13.20 1.14
C HIS A 95 -3.87 -13.49 2.02
N VAL A 96 -3.89 -14.60 2.75
CA VAL A 96 -5.01 -14.93 3.66
C VAL A 96 -5.13 -13.89 4.77
N ASP A 97 -4.01 -13.50 5.38
CA ASP A 97 -3.98 -12.51 6.46
C ASP A 97 -4.38 -11.12 5.94
N ILE A 98 -3.88 -10.73 4.77
CA ILE A 98 -4.23 -9.47 4.09
C ILE A 98 -5.74 -9.40 3.87
N LEU A 99 -6.35 -10.46 3.34
CA LEU A 99 -7.79 -10.51 3.07
C LEU A 99 -8.61 -10.53 4.36
N HIS A 100 -8.14 -11.27 5.36
CA HIS A 100 -8.76 -11.29 6.67
C HIS A 100 -8.76 -9.88 7.29
N ASP A 101 -7.63 -9.18 7.26
CA ASP A 101 -7.54 -7.80 7.75
C ASP A 101 -8.38 -6.84 6.92
N HIS A 102 -8.48 -7.04 5.60
CA HIS A 102 -9.31 -6.19 4.74
C HIS A 102 -10.80 -6.33 5.07
N VAL A 103 -11.30 -7.56 5.21
CA VAL A 103 -12.72 -7.83 5.46
C VAL A 103 -13.10 -7.54 6.91
N PHE A 104 -12.27 -7.94 7.87
CA PHE A 104 -12.60 -7.90 9.30
C PHE A 104 -11.90 -6.78 10.07
N GLY A 105 -10.85 -6.15 9.52
CA GLY A 105 -10.08 -5.12 10.22
C GLY A 105 -10.88 -3.86 10.57
N GLY A 106 -11.94 -3.56 9.82
CA GLY A 106 -12.89 -2.49 10.14
C GLY A 106 -13.84 -2.83 11.29
N ILE A 107 -14.18 -4.12 11.47
CA ILE A 107 -15.17 -4.59 12.45
C ILE A 107 -14.63 -4.51 13.88
N ASN A 108 -13.30 -4.65 14.05
CA ASN A 108 -12.67 -4.54 15.37
C ASN A 108 -12.49 -3.09 15.85
N LEU A 109 -12.61 -2.07 14.99
CA LEU A 109 -12.50 -0.66 15.40
C LEU A 109 -13.85 -0.02 15.74
N SER A 110 -14.97 -0.61 15.31
CA SER A 110 -16.32 -0.13 15.63
C SER A 110 -16.87 -0.68 16.95
N HIS A 111 -16.31 -1.78 17.49
CA HIS A 111 -16.72 -2.38 18.76
C HIS A 111 -16.01 -1.83 20.01
N LEU A 112 -15.15 -0.82 19.85
CA LEU A 112 -14.43 -0.16 20.95
C LEU A 112 -14.81 1.34 21.12
N ARG A 113 -15.99 1.74 20.66
CA ARG A 113 -16.58 3.05 20.95
C ARG A 113 -17.77 2.94 21.89
#